data_AF-A0AAD3T0P4-F1
#
_entry.id   AF-A0AAD3T0P4-F1
#
_cell.length_a   1.000
_cell.length_b   1.000
_cell.length_c   1.000
_cell.angle_alpha   90.00
_cell.angle_beta   90.00
_cell.angle_gamma   90.00
#
_symmetry.space_group_name_H-M   'P 1'
#
loop_
_entity.id
_entity.type
_entity.pdbx_description
1 polymer ?
#
loop_
_entity_poly.entity_id
_entity_poly.type
_entity_poly.pdbx_seq_one_letter_code
_entity_poly.pdbx_strand_id
1 'polypeptide(L)'
;MEKYARTTILFPNIRDQSSREVKKEGQIKYWLNDIDRENLVIGLRQSLMILIAAGAAEVGTSRSDGQRMKCEGIKKEELEEFLGTVTAPGGALSRGEQWAIYVSAHRMGSCRMGATEEDGAVDESGITESTAYCN
;
A
#
# COMPACT_ATOMS: atom_id res chain seq x y z
N MET A 1 10.37 -8.38 -18.05
CA MET A 1 10.55 -9.46 -17.05
C MET A 1 10.93 -10.68 -17.88
N GLU A 2 12.13 -11.25 -17.77
CA GLU A 2 12.73 -11.78 -16.55
C GLU A 2 14.26 -11.60 -16.52
N LYS A 3 14.78 -11.00 -15.44
CA LYS A 3 16.22 -11.02 -15.12
C LYS A 3 16.60 -12.26 -14.30
N TYR A 4 15.60 -12.92 -13.69
CA TYR A 4 15.73 -14.08 -12.80
C TYR A 4 14.67 -15.12 -13.13
N ALA A 5 15.02 -16.41 -13.03
CA ALA A 5 14.15 -17.52 -13.38
C ALA A 5 12.89 -17.65 -12.50
N ARG A 6 12.84 -16.97 -11.35
CA ARG A 6 11.69 -16.89 -10.44
C ARG A 6 11.67 -15.51 -9.77
N THR A 7 10.50 -14.90 -9.66
CA THR A 7 10.29 -13.63 -8.94
C THR A 7 9.13 -13.79 -7.96
N THR A 8 9.37 -13.40 -6.70
CA THR A 8 8.34 -13.38 -5.64
C THR A 8 8.06 -11.94 -5.26
N ILE A 9 6.78 -11.59 -5.15
CA ILE A 9 6.33 -10.25 -4.75
C ILE A 9 5.65 -10.37 -3.40
N LEU A 10 6.18 -9.68 -2.41
CA LEU A 10 5.52 -9.46 -1.13
C LEU A 10 5.02 -8.01 -1.09
N PHE A 11 3.81 -7.81 -0.60
CA PHE A 11 3.29 -6.48 -0.32
C PHE A 11 2.73 -6.44 1.11
N PRO A 12 3.06 -5.41 1.91
CA PRO A 12 2.44 -5.22 3.21
C PRO A 12 1.02 -4.70 3.05
N ASN A 13 0.05 -5.46 3.55
CA ASN A 13 -1.34 -5.00 3.68
C ASN A 13 -1.53 -4.46 5.10
N ILE A 14 -1.68 -3.15 5.23
CA ILE A 14 -1.90 -2.48 6.50
C ILE A 14 -3.39 -2.22 6.70
N ARG A 15 -3.87 -2.29 7.95
CA ARG A 15 -5.17 -1.76 8.33
C ARG A 15 -5.03 -0.25 8.50
N ASP A 16 -5.17 0.48 7.40
CA ASP A 16 -5.01 1.92 7.38
C ASP A 16 -6.12 2.62 8.15
N GLN A 17 -5.75 3.73 8.81
CA GLN A 17 -6.69 4.68 9.40
C GLN A 17 -7.00 5.85 8.44
N SER A 18 -6.22 5.95 7.38
CA SER A 18 -6.39 6.91 6.29
C SER A 18 -7.73 6.68 5.59
N SER A 19 -8.54 7.73 5.52
CA SER A 19 -9.82 7.71 4.83
C SER A 19 -9.93 8.91 3.92
N ARG A 20 -10.55 8.71 2.76
CA ARG A 20 -10.66 9.74 1.73
C ARG A 20 -11.87 9.54 0.85
N GLU A 21 -12.14 10.55 0.03
CA GLU A 21 -13.39 10.70 -0.71
C GLU A 21 -13.23 10.40 -2.21
N VAL A 22 -14.31 9.87 -2.79
CA VAL A 22 -14.51 9.72 -4.23
C VAL A 22 -15.75 10.54 -4.61
N LYS A 23 -15.55 11.72 -5.21
CA LYS A 23 -16.66 12.63 -5.60
C LYS A 23 -17.16 12.41 -7.02
N LYS A 24 -16.29 11.92 -7.90
CA LYS A 24 -16.55 11.74 -9.33
C LYS A 24 -15.80 10.52 -9.82
N GLU A 25 -16.35 9.86 -10.83
CA GLU A 25 -15.67 8.79 -11.54
C GLU A 25 -14.24 9.20 -11.92
N GLY A 26 -13.28 8.30 -11.69
CA GLY A 26 -11.86 8.53 -11.95
C GLY A 26 -11.17 9.50 -10.99
N GLN A 27 -11.88 10.18 -10.07
CA GLN A 27 -11.29 11.13 -9.12
C GLN A 27 -11.21 10.56 -7.71
N ILE A 28 -10.02 10.10 -7.35
CA ILE A 28 -9.72 9.51 -6.05
C ILE A 28 -8.75 10.43 -5.33
N LYS A 29 -9.14 10.99 -4.18
CA LYS A 29 -8.25 11.84 -3.39
C LYS A 29 -7.65 11.09 -2.21
N TYR A 30 -6.84 10.06 -2.44
CA TYR A 30 -6.26 9.27 -1.34
C TYR A 30 -4.91 9.84 -0.83
N TRP A 31 -4.74 9.93 0.50
CA TRP A 31 -3.48 10.36 1.14
C TRP A 31 -3.23 9.55 2.40
N LEU A 32 -2.01 9.02 2.53
CA LEU A 32 -1.55 8.31 3.73
C LEU A 32 -1.22 9.31 4.83
N ASN A 33 -1.81 9.12 6.01
CA ASN A 33 -1.36 9.78 7.23
C ASN A 33 0.01 9.23 7.68
N ASP A 34 0.62 9.87 8.67
CA ASP A 34 1.98 9.53 9.09
C ASP A 34 2.06 8.15 9.78
N ILE A 35 1.03 7.76 10.53
CA ILE A 35 0.95 6.45 11.21
C ILE A 35 0.91 5.31 10.17
N ASP A 36 0.05 5.44 9.17
CA ASP A 36 -0.09 4.44 8.11
C ASP A 36 1.16 4.39 7.23
N ARG A 37 1.79 5.54 6.98
CA ARG A 37 3.08 5.63 6.29
C ARG A 37 4.17 4.87 7.03
N GLU A 38 4.28 5.07 8.34
CA GLU A 38 5.26 4.38 9.18
C GLU A 38 5.02 2.88 9.22
N ASN A 39 3.76 2.45 9.44
CA ASN A 39 3.37 1.04 9.39
C ASN A 39 3.70 0.39 8.04
N LEU A 40 3.49 1.11 6.94
CA LEU A 40 3.83 0.63 5.60
C LEU A 40 5.34 0.44 5.44
N VAL A 41 6.15 1.40 5.89
CA VAL A 41 7.62 1.31 5.85
C VAL A 41 8.11 0.12 6.68
N ILE A 42 7.56 -0.09 7.88
CA ILE A 42 7.88 -1.26 8.72
C ILE A 42 7.57 -2.56 7.97
N GLY A 43 6.38 -2.66 7.36
CA GLY A 43 5.98 -3.83 6.58
C GLY A 43 6.85 -4.08 5.34
N LEU A 44 7.27 -3.02 4.65
CA LEU A 44 8.18 -3.10 3.50
C LEU A 44 9.56 -3.61 3.92
N ARG A 45 10.13 -3.05 5.00
CA ARG A 45 11.40 -3.51 5.57
C ARG A 45 11.33 -4.99 5.95
N GLN A 46 10.26 -5.40 6.63
CA GLN A 46 10.06 -6.80 7.01
C GLN A 46 9.95 -7.71 5.79
N SER A 47 9.24 -7.28 4.76
CA SER A 47 9.08 -8.04 3.50
C SER A 47 10.43 -8.29 2.82
N LEU A 48 11.30 -7.27 2.76
CA LEU A 48 12.65 -7.40 2.22
C LEU A 48 13.50 -8.37 3.04
N MET A 49 13.45 -8.29 4.37
CA MET A 49 14.19 -9.21 5.25
C MET A 49 13.73 -10.66 5.08
N ILE A 50 12.42 -10.90 4.93
CA ILE A 50 11.88 -12.24 4.65
C ILE A 50 12.42 -12.78 3.32
N LEU A 51 12.41 -11.96 2.25
CA LEU A 51 12.94 -12.37 0.94
C LEU A 51 14.43 -12.69 1.01
N ILE A 52 15.23 -11.87 1.70
CA ILE A 52 16.66 -12.11 1.89
C ILE A 52 16.88 -13.43 2.65
N ALA A 53 16.18 -13.62 3.77
CA ALA A 53 16.28 -14.84 4.58
C ALA A 53 15.83 -16.09 3.81
N ALA A 54 14.91 -15.95 2.85
CA ALA A 54 14.48 -17.01 1.95
C ALA A 54 15.49 -17.31 0.81
N GLY A 55 16.63 -16.62 0.76
CA GLY A 55 17.68 -16.83 -0.23
C GLY A 55 17.47 -16.07 -1.54
N ALA A 56 16.76 -14.94 -1.51
CA ALA A 56 16.68 -14.06 -2.68
C ALA A 56 18.08 -13.63 -3.14
N ALA A 57 18.32 -13.66 -4.46
CA ALA A 57 19.59 -13.18 -5.04
C ALA A 57 19.65 -11.65 -5.14
N GLU A 58 18.49 -11.00 -5.31
CA GLU A 58 18.31 -9.55 -5.38
C GLU A 58 16.94 -9.23 -4.76
N VAL A 59 16.87 -8.14 -4.00
CA VAL A 59 15.62 -7.57 -3.49
C VAL A 59 15.50 -6.11 -3.87
N GLY A 60 14.27 -5.61 -3.94
CA GLY A 60 14.01 -4.23 -4.33
C GLY A 60 12.58 -4.03 -4.79
N THR A 61 12.36 -2.92 -5.50
CA THR A 61 11.06 -2.58 -6.07
C THR A 61 10.89 -3.18 -7.46
N SER A 62 9.65 -3.31 -7.94
CA SER A 62 9.36 -3.78 -9.30
C SER A 62 9.61 -2.73 -10.39
N ARG A 63 10.13 -1.55 -10.05
CA ARG A 63 10.46 -0.50 -11.02
C ARG A 63 11.85 -0.74 -11.63
N SER A 64 11.98 -0.49 -12.93
CA SER A 64 13.26 -0.63 -13.64
C SER A 64 14.35 0.31 -13.13
N ASP A 65 13.95 1.53 -12.72
CA ASP A 65 14.81 2.58 -12.15
C ASP A 65 14.76 2.60 -10.61
N GLY A 66 14.05 1.65 -10.00
CA GLY A 66 13.80 1.66 -8.58
C GLY A 66 14.96 1.11 -7.76
N GLN A 67 14.79 1.26 -6.45
CA GLN A 67 15.74 0.77 -5.47
C GLN A 67 15.88 -0.76 -5.54
N ARG A 68 17.13 -1.25 -5.48
CA ARG A 68 17.49 -2.66 -5.52
C ARG A 68 18.82 -2.93 -4.84
N MET A 69 19.03 -4.17 -4.42
CA MET A 69 20.26 -4.62 -3.78
C MET A 69 20.47 -6.11 -4.01
N LYS A 70 21.71 -6.51 -4.31
CA LYS A 70 22.11 -7.92 -4.36
C LYS A 70 22.32 -8.44 -2.95
N CYS A 71 21.89 -9.67 -2.68
CA CYS A 71 21.92 -10.23 -1.33
C CYS A 71 23.15 -11.09 -1.05
N GLU A 72 23.84 -11.57 -2.09
CA GLU A 72 25.03 -12.41 -1.94
C GLU A 72 26.18 -11.63 -1.28
N GLY A 73 26.71 -12.17 -0.18
CA GLY A 73 27.87 -11.61 0.52
C GLY A 73 27.61 -10.29 1.27
N ILE A 74 26.35 -9.90 1.44
CA ILE A 74 26.00 -8.63 2.10
C ILE A 74 26.36 -8.62 3.58
N LYS A 75 26.96 -7.51 4.04
CA LYS A 75 27.23 -7.29 5.46
C LYS A 75 25.99 -6.77 6.17
N LYS A 76 25.90 -7.00 7.48
CA LYS A 76 24.77 -6.53 8.28
C LYS A 76 24.61 -5.00 8.20
N GLU A 77 25.72 -4.27 8.19
CA GLU A 77 25.71 -2.80 8.15
C GLU A 77 25.16 -2.28 6.81
N GLU A 78 25.55 -2.91 5.69
CA GLU A 78 25.06 -2.58 4.35
C GLU A 78 23.56 -2.89 4.22
N LEU A 79 23.11 -3.98 4.84
CA LEU A 79 21.69 -4.31 4.92
C LEU A 79 20.91 -3.26 5.70
N GLU A 80 21.37 -2.86 6.87
CA GLU A 80 20.70 -1.84 7.68
C GLU A 80 20.66 -0.48 6.99
N GLU A 81 21.73 -0.10 6.29
CA GLU A 81 21.77 1.10 5.45
C GLU A 81 20.72 1.04 4.33
N PHE A 82 20.66 -0.07 3.60
CA PHE A 82 19.66 -0.28 2.57
C PHE A 82 18.24 -0.23 3.14
N LEU A 83 17.97 -0.90 4.26
CA LEU A 83 16.66 -0.85 4.90
C LEU A 83 16.32 0.56 5.39
N GLY A 84 17.31 1.35 5.83
CA GLY A 84 17.16 2.75 6.27
C GLY A 84 16.69 3.70 5.16
N THR A 85 16.92 3.33 3.91
CA THR A 85 16.47 4.11 2.74
C THR A 85 15.08 3.69 2.22
N VAL A 86 14.46 2.67 2.82
CA VAL A 86 13.08 2.26 2.50
C VAL A 86 12.12 3.35 2.93
N THR A 87 11.38 3.90 1.97
CA THR A 87 10.43 4.98 2.23
C THR A 87 9.10 4.73 1.51
N ALA A 88 8.06 5.40 2.00
CA ALA A 88 6.76 5.46 1.37
C ALA A 88 6.38 6.92 1.06
N PRO A 89 7.10 7.64 0.18
CA PRO A 89 6.83 9.05 -0.08
C PRO A 89 5.45 9.27 -0.71
N GLY A 90 4.80 10.38 -0.33
CA GLY A 90 3.54 10.83 -0.92
C GLY A 90 2.31 10.02 -0.52
N GLY A 91 1.48 9.63 -1.49
CA GLY A 91 0.24 8.85 -1.31
C GLY A 91 0.25 7.56 -2.13
N ALA A 92 -0.79 6.73 -2.01
CA ALA A 92 -0.83 5.41 -2.66
C ALA A 92 -0.52 5.42 -4.17
N LEU A 93 -0.85 6.51 -4.86
CA LEU A 93 -0.63 6.69 -6.30
C LEU A 93 0.47 7.72 -6.64
N SER A 94 1.21 8.25 -5.64
CA SER A 94 2.24 9.25 -5.93
C SER A 94 3.40 8.62 -6.69
N ARG A 95 3.85 9.30 -7.73
CA ARG A 95 5.06 8.94 -8.49
C ARG A 95 6.31 9.46 -7.77
N GLY A 96 6.52 8.98 -6.54
CA GLY A 96 7.69 9.33 -5.74
C GLY A 96 9.00 8.83 -6.33
N GLU A 97 10.12 9.27 -5.77
CA GLU A 97 11.45 8.85 -6.20
C GLU A 97 11.71 7.40 -5.79
N GLN A 98 12.07 6.57 -6.77
CA GLN A 98 12.59 5.19 -6.63
C GLN A 98 11.66 4.13 -6.00
N TRP A 99 10.55 4.53 -5.37
CA TRP A 99 9.53 3.63 -4.84
C TRP A 99 8.21 3.70 -5.62
N ALA A 100 7.52 2.56 -5.66
CA ALA A 100 6.39 2.31 -6.55
C ALA A 100 5.03 2.65 -5.93
N ILE A 101 3.97 2.32 -6.66
CA ILE A 101 2.57 2.43 -6.26
C ILE A 101 2.30 1.52 -5.05
N TYR A 102 1.64 2.05 -4.02
CA TYR A 102 1.25 1.33 -2.81
C TYR A 102 -0.27 1.08 -2.81
N VAL A 103 -0.76 0.35 -3.80
CA VAL A 103 -2.20 0.07 -3.97
C VAL A 103 -2.43 -1.41 -4.25
N SER A 104 -3.46 -1.97 -3.64
CA SER A 104 -3.90 -3.35 -3.86
C SER A 104 -5.05 -3.48 -4.87
N ALA A 105 -5.55 -2.35 -5.39
CA ALA A 105 -6.83 -2.24 -6.11
C ALA A 105 -8.07 -2.73 -5.31
N HIS A 106 -7.94 -3.06 -4.03
CA HIS A 106 -9.04 -3.45 -3.15
C HIS A 106 -9.67 -2.21 -2.49
N ARG A 107 -10.28 -1.34 -3.30
CA ARG A 107 -10.95 -0.15 -2.76
C ARG A 107 -12.27 -0.54 -2.10
N MET A 108 -12.47 -0.08 -0.86
CA MET A 108 -13.66 -0.37 -0.05
C MET A 108 -14.11 0.89 0.69
N GLY A 109 -15.33 0.87 1.22
CA GLY A 109 -15.81 1.88 2.17
C GLY A 109 -16.40 3.17 1.57
N SER A 110 -16.50 3.31 0.24
CA SER A 110 -17.15 4.48 -0.37
C SER A 110 -18.65 4.58 -0.09
N CYS A 111 -19.30 3.44 0.15
CA CYS A 111 -20.69 3.33 0.62
C CYS A 111 -20.70 2.42 1.86
N ARG A 112 -20.02 2.83 2.92
CA ARG A 112 -19.92 2.00 4.13
C ARG A 112 -21.30 1.79 4.74
N MET A 113 -21.52 0.61 5.32
CA MET A 113 -22.67 0.33 6.17
C MET A 113 -22.54 1.10 7.50
N GLY A 114 -23.64 1.68 8.00
CA GLY A 114 -23.68 2.47 9.23
C GLY A 114 -25.04 2.35 9.92
N ALA A 115 -25.09 2.71 11.21
CA ALA A 115 -26.33 2.69 11.99
C ALA A 115 -27.19 3.94 11.77
N THR A 116 -26.60 5.01 11.23
CA THR A 116 -27.26 6.28 10.89
C THR A 116 -26.70 6.83 9.58
N GLU A 117 -27.37 7.83 9.00
CA GLU A 117 -26.91 8.53 7.78
C GLU A 117 -25.53 9.21 7.96
N GLU A 118 -25.17 9.60 9.19
CA GLU A 118 -23.86 10.16 9.50
C GLU A 118 -22.75 9.09 9.53
N ASP A 119 -23.10 7.86 9.92
CA ASP A 119 -22.16 6.75 10.09
C ASP A 119 -21.92 5.95 8.79
N GLY A 120 -22.87 5.96 7.85
CA GLY A 120 -22.80 5.18 6.62
C GLY A 120 -23.81 5.57 5.55
N ALA A 121 -23.58 5.07 4.34
CA ALA A 121 -24.46 5.31 3.20
C ALA A 121 -25.62 4.31 3.13
N VAL A 122 -25.49 3.15 3.78
CA VAL A 122 -26.50 2.08 3.78
C VAL A 122 -26.66 1.49 5.18
N ASP A 123 -27.85 1.00 5.47
CA ASP A 123 -28.20 0.27 6.71
C ASP A 123 -27.67 -1.18 6.70
N GLU A 124 -27.97 -1.97 7.74
CA GLU A 124 -27.58 -3.38 7.84
C GLU A 124 -28.16 -4.28 6.74
N SER A 125 -29.21 -3.83 6.05
CA SER A 125 -29.81 -4.51 4.91
C SER A 125 -29.17 -4.13 3.57
N GLY A 126 -28.28 -3.14 3.57
CA GLY A 126 -27.61 -2.63 2.37
C GLY A 126 -28.44 -1.62 1.59
N ILE A 127 -29.47 -1.03 2.21
CA ILE A 127 -30.37 -0.06 1.60
C ILE A 127 -29.99 1.35 2.07
N THR A 128 -30.07 2.33 1.17
CA THR A 128 -29.92 3.75 1.51
C THR A 128 -31.21 4.25 2.17
N GLU A 129 -31.13 4.98 3.29
CA GLU A 129 -32.32 5.55 3.96
C GLU A 129 -33.06 6.62 3.12
N SER A 130 -32.50 7.03 1.97
CA SER A 130 -33.04 8.09 1.11
C SER A 130 -34.20 7.71 0.18
N THR A 131 -34.93 6.61 0.42
CA THR A 131 -36.24 6.37 -0.25
C THR A 131 -37.35 7.31 0.24
N ALA A 132 -37.05 8.60 0.43
CA ALA A 132 -38.00 9.67 0.68
C ALA A 132 -38.50 10.38 -0.61
N TYR A 133 -38.06 9.95 -1.81
CA TYR A 133 -38.53 10.51 -3.09
C TYR A 133 -38.93 9.42 -4.10
N CYS A 134 -39.96 8.64 -3.73
CA CYS A 134 -40.85 7.97 -4.66
C CYS A 134 -42.29 8.09 -4.12
N ASN A 135 -42.84 9.31 -4.18
CA ASN A 135 -44.27 9.60 -4.20
C ASN A 135 -44.52 10.58 -5.34
#